data_AF-A0A7C7TJL4-F1
#
_entry.id   AF-A0A7C7TJL4-F1
#
_cell.length_a   1.000
_cell.length_b   1.000
_cell.length_c   1.000
_cell.angle_alpha   90.00
_cell.angle_beta   90.00
_cell.angle_gamma   90.00
#
_symmetry.space_group_name_H-M   'P 1'
#
loop_
_entity.id
_entity.type
_entity.pdbx_description
1 polymer ?
#
loop_
_entity_poly.entity_id
_entity_poly.type
_entity_poly.pdbx_seq_one_letter_code
_entity_poly.pdbx_strand_id
1 'polypeptide(L)'
;MSRNVLLYLTGIVVFVALAGYALWQELLRNEAELSGSLSGTILATPRAGAEIVKTDNAYLLLVDPDSFQIVATKVINPFLPPTTFLVGTDDAQGAKLSKQVRLLVLTDKDGDPNRPASGEVIGPLSPSYNLGRQGIEYTLDRPFQSFPPELLQSRQDAPEQSISGHITIADSLKAGVSPEDRLVVMLFDPKLGRPAAIRIIPHVFDGQDFRIGASDAMGGQPLEGPFSLRILTDKNDQPLHSAPGEVVGRSNTLIPLGTHGLEFPLDQSYVR
;
A
#
# COMPACT_ATOMS: atom_id res chain seq x y z
N MET A 1 -38.10 -37.23 45.74
CA MET A 1 -36.68 -37.16 45.33
C MET A 1 -36.45 -37.26 43.81
N SER A 2 -37.42 -37.69 42.98
CA SER A 2 -37.20 -37.95 41.53
C SER A 2 -37.24 -36.74 40.60
N ARG A 3 -38.00 -35.69 40.93
CA ARG A 3 -38.25 -34.55 40.02
C ARG A 3 -37.03 -33.63 39.85
N ASN A 4 -36.25 -33.44 40.92
CA ASN A 4 -35.03 -32.64 40.87
C ASN A 4 -33.93 -33.38 40.10
N VAL A 5 -33.82 -34.69 40.28
CA VAL A 5 -32.87 -35.53 39.53
C VAL A 5 -33.14 -35.45 38.03
N LEU A 6 -34.40 -35.52 37.61
CA LEU A 6 -34.77 -35.40 36.19
C LEU A 6 -34.38 -34.03 35.63
N LEU A 7 -34.65 -32.93 36.34
CA LEU A 7 -34.28 -31.58 35.92
C LEU A 7 -32.76 -31.40 35.80
N TYR A 8 -31.99 -31.94 36.75
CA TYR A 8 -30.52 -31.92 36.67
C TYR A 8 -30.00 -32.75 35.49
N LEU A 9 -30.59 -33.93 35.24
CA LEU A 9 -30.18 -34.79 34.12
C LEU A 9 -30.47 -34.13 32.77
N THR A 10 -31.66 -33.52 32.62
CA THR A 10 -32.00 -32.74 31.42
C THR A 10 -31.05 -31.55 31.25
N GLY A 11 -30.75 -30.81 32.33
CA GLY A 11 -29.79 -29.70 32.29
C GLY A 11 -28.38 -30.14 31.85
N ILE A 12 -27.89 -31.28 32.35
CA ILE A 12 -26.60 -31.85 31.97
C ILE A 12 -26.60 -32.24 30.49
N VAL A 13 -27.65 -32.92 30.01
CA VAL A 13 -27.73 -33.33 28.59
C VAL A 13 -27.76 -32.12 27.66
N VAL A 14 -28.54 -31.08 28.00
CA VAL A 14 -28.58 -29.83 27.24
C VAL A 14 -27.22 -29.13 27.24
N PHE A 15 -26.56 -29.07 28.39
CA PHE A 15 -25.23 -28.47 28.50
C PHE A 15 -24.20 -29.22 27.65
N VAL A 16 -24.15 -30.56 27.72
CA VAL A 16 -23.23 -31.38 26.92
C VAL A 16 -23.49 -31.21 25.43
N ALA A 17 -24.75 -31.16 25.00
CA ALA A 17 -25.11 -30.94 23.61
C ALA A 17 -24.66 -29.55 23.11
N LEU A 18 -24.88 -28.50 23.91
CA LEU A 18 -24.45 -27.14 23.56
C LEU A 18 -22.93 -27.00 23.55
N ALA A 19 -22.23 -27.58 24.52
CA ALA A 19 -20.77 -27.59 24.57
C ALA A 19 -20.17 -28.34 23.38
N GLY A 20 -20.72 -29.51 23.03
CA GLY A 20 -20.30 -30.28 21.85
C GLY A 20 -20.52 -29.51 20.55
N TYR A 21 -21.67 -28.84 20.41
CA TYR A 21 -21.95 -28.00 19.24
C TYR A 21 -21.00 -26.80 19.15
N ALA A 22 -20.73 -26.11 20.26
CA ALA A 22 -19.81 -24.97 20.29
C ALA A 22 -18.38 -25.38 19.91
N LEU A 23 -17.89 -26.52 20.42
CA LEU A 23 -16.57 -27.07 20.04
C LEU A 23 -16.50 -27.42 18.55
N TRP A 24 -17.58 -27.98 18.00
CA TRP A 24 -17.65 -28.29 16.57
C TRP A 24 -17.59 -27.02 15.70
N GLN A 25 -18.33 -25.97 16.08
CA GLN A 25 -18.28 -24.68 15.39
C GLN A 25 -16.90 -24.03 15.47
N GLU A 26 -16.23 -24.13 16.61
CA GLU A 26 -14.86 -23.63 16.78
C GLU A 26 -13.87 -24.35 15.87
N LEU A 27 -14.02 -25.68 15.74
CA LEU A 27 -13.19 -26.47 14.84
C LEU A 27 -13.38 -26.07 13.37
N LEU A 28 -14.64 -25.91 12.93
CA LEU A 28 -14.96 -25.45 11.59
C LEU A 28 -14.41 -24.03 11.31
N ARG A 29 -14.48 -23.14 12.30
CA ARG A 29 -13.94 -21.78 12.20
C ARG A 29 -12.42 -21.81 12.01
N ASN A 30 -11.72 -22.61 12.81
CA ASN A 30 -10.26 -22.74 12.71
C ASN A 30 -9.84 -23.37 11.38
N GLU A 31 -10.56 -24.37 10.88
CA GLU A 31 -10.32 -24.94 9.55
C GLU A 31 -10.51 -23.89 8.44
N ALA A 32 -11.58 -23.08 8.53
CA ALA A 32 -11.82 -22.01 7.57
C ALA A 32 -10.71 -20.95 7.59
N GLU A 33 -10.31 -20.49 8.79
CA GLU A 33 -9.24 -19.51 8.97
C GLU A 33 -7.91 -20.03 8.42
N LEU A 34 -7.56 -21.29 8.72
CA LEU A 34 -6.36 -21.94 8.20
C LEU A 34 -6.42 -22.08 6.68
N SER A 35 -7.55 -22.50 6.11
CA SER A 35 -7.70 -22.68 4.66
C SER A 35 -7.63 -21.36 3.89
N GLY A 36 -8.04 -20.25 4.53
CA GLY A 36 -8.04 -18.90 3.97
C GLY A 36 -6.77 -18.10 4.25
N SER A 37 -5.73 -18.73 4.80
CA SER A 37 -4.53 -18.05 5.29
C SER A 37 -3.24 -18.78 4.93
N LEU A 38 -2.13 -18.03 4.98
CA LEU A 38 -0.77 -18.56 5.02
C LEU A 38 -0.29 -18.57 6.46
N SER A 39 0.42 -19.62 6.86
CA SER A 39 1.07 -19.68 8.17
C SER A 39 2.50 -20.20 8.10
N GLY A 40 3.30 -19.77 9.08
CA GLY A 40 4.72 -20.11 9.10
C GLY A 40 5.51 -19.38 10.17
N THR A 41 6.81 -19.31 9.96
CA THR A 41 7.78 -18.65 10.84
C THR A 41 8.62 -17.67 10.03
N ILE A 42 8.71 -16.44 10.52
CA ILE A 42 9.63 -15.43 10.02
C ILE A 42 10.95 -15.59 10.76
N LEU A 43 12.03 -15.73 9.99
CA LEU A 43 13.42 -15.80 10.42
C LEU A 43 14.15 -14.54 9.97
N ALA A 44 15.33 -14.29 10.53
CA ALA A 44 16.24 -13.27 10.05
C ALA A 44 17.65 -13.85 9.90
N THR A 45 18.34 -13.46 8.83
CA THR A 45 19.79 -13.72 8.72
C THR A 45 20.54 -12.99 9.85
N PRO A 46 21.74 -13.43 10.25
CA PRO A 46 22.51 -12.74 11.31
C PRO A 46 22.72 -11.25 11.03
N ARG A 47 22.90 -10.88 9.75
CA ARG A 47 23.07 -9.48 9.34
C ARG A 47 21.78 -8.68 9.45
N ALA A 48 20.66 -9.19 8.92
CA ALA A 48 19.38 -8.50 9.02
C ALA A 48 18.88 -8.43 10.46
N GLY A 49 19.04 -9.51 11.23
CA GLY A 49 18.60 -9.58 12.63
C GLY A 49 19.33 -8.62 13.56
N ALA A 50 20.55 -8.17 13.22
CA ALA A 50 21.27 -7.18 14.01
C ALA A 50 20.63 -5.78 13.97
N GLU A 51 19.84 -5.47 12.93
CA GLU A 51 19.17 -4.19 12.73
C GLU A 51 17.75 -4.17 13.34
N ILE A 52 17.18 -5.36 13.60
CA ILE A 52 15.82 -5.52 14.15
C ILE A 52 15.85 -5.30 15.66
N VAL A 53 14.98 -4.43 16.14
CA VAL A 53 14.76 -4.17 17.57
C VAL A 53 13.35 -4.63 17.93
N LYS A 54 13.15 -5.12 19.16
CA LYS A 54 11.87 -5.69 19.62
C LYS A 54 10.64 -4.76 19.46
N THR A 55 10.87 -3.45 19.39
CA THR A 55 9.83 -2.43 19.22
C THR A 55 9.43 -2.22 17.76
N ASP A 56 10.15 -2.80 16.81
CA ASP A 56 9.85 -2.65 15.40
C ASP A 56 8.51 -3.32 15.06
N ASN A 57 7.82 -2.74 14.07
CA ASN A 57 6.69 -3.40 13.43
C ASN A 57 7.23 -4.34 12.34
N ALA A 58 6.54 -5.44 12.09
CA ALA A 58 6.69 -6.19 10.85
C ALA A 58 5.40 -6.17 10.04
N TYR A 59 5.50 -5.77 8.79
CA TYR A 59 4.42 -5.80 7.82
C TYR A 59 4.53 -7.07 6.99
N LEU A 60 3.47 -7.86 7.01
CA LEU A 60 3.29 -9.03 6.16
C LEU A 60 2.29 -8.64 5.08
N LEU A 61 2.76 -8.60 3.85
CA LEU A 61 2.00 -8.20 2.68
C LEU A 61 1.68 -9.43 1.86
N LEU A 62 0.40 -9.69 1.62
CA LEU A 62 -0.01 -10.62 0.58
C LEU A 62 -0.18 -9.87 -0.73
N VAL A 63 0.41 -10.44 -1.77
CA VAL A 63 0.51 -9.84 -3.09
C VAL A 63 -0.18 -10.75 -4.09
N ASP A 64 -1.06 -10.21 -4.91
CA ASP A 64 -1.65 -10.94 -6.02
C ASP A 64 -0.57 -11.28 -7.06
N PRO A 65 -0.42 -12.56 -7.47
CA PRO A 65 0.70 -12.99 -8.29
C PRO A 65 0.65 -12.46 -9.73
N ASP A 66 -0.52 -12.07 -10.22
CA ASP A 66 -0.72 -11.64 -11.61
C ASP A 66 -0.66 -10.12 -11.73
N SER A 67 -1.37 -9.41 -10.84
CA SER A 67 -1.45 -7.95 -10.82
C SER A 67 -0.38 -7.28 -9.96
N PHE A 68 0.32 -8.03 -9.11
CA PHE A 68 1.26 -7.56 -8.10
C PHE A 68 0.67 -6.51 -7.13
N GLN A 69 -0.65 -6.39 -7.03
CA GLN A 69 -1.29 -5.54 -6.02
C GLN A 69 -1.15 -6.15 -4.63
N ILE A 70 -1.00 -5.30 -3.61
CA ILE A 70 -1.12 -5.73 -2.22
C ILE A 70 -2.61 -5.96 -1.92
N VAL A 71 -2.96 -7.18 -1.57
CA VAL A 71 -4.35 -7.63 -1.37
C VAL A 71 -4.69 -7.93 0.09
N ALA A 72 -3.69 -8.07 0.95
CA ALA A 72 -3.87 -8.10 2.40
C ALA A 72 -2.61 -7.58 3.11
N THR A 73 -2.80 -7.03 4.30
CA THR A 73 -1.70 -6.52 5.12
C THR A 73 -1.95 -6.85 6.58
N LYS A 74 -0.97 -7.50 7.20
CA LYS A 74 -0.96 -7.77 8.63
C LYS A 74 0.25 -7.11 9.26
N VAL A 75 0.04 -6.48 10.41
CA VAL A 75 1.10 -5.90 11.23
C VAL A 75 1.33 -6.77 12.45
N ILE A 76 2.59 -7.12 12.70
CA ILE A 76 3.03 -7.80 13.92
C ILE A 76 3.83 -6.82 14.76
N ASN A 77 3.39 -6.61 16.00
CA ASN A 77 4.10 -5.85 17.03
C ASN A 77 3.80 -6.48 18.41
N PRO A 78 4.83 -6.74 19.26
CA PRO A 78 6.26 -6.56 19.00
C PRO A 78 6.80 -7.61 18.02
N PHE A 79 7.79 -7.22 17.22
CA PHE A 79 8.44 -8.14 16.27
C PHE A 79 9.88 -8.46 16.68
N LEU A 80 10.18 -9.76 16.80
CA LEU A 80 11.55 -10.24 17.04
C LEU A 80 11.72 -11.66 16.50
N PRO A 81 12.37 -11.85 15.35
CA PRO A 81 12.61 -13.19 14.79
C PRO A 81 13.41 -14.11 15.73
N PRO A 82 13.10 -15.42 15.79
CA PRO A 82 12.03 -16.10 15.05
C PRO A 82 10.63 -15.76 15.60
N THR A 83 9.67 -15.48 14.70
CA THR A 83 8.27 -15.17 15.08
C THR A 83 7.32 -15.91 14.16
N THR A 84 6.28 -16.56 14.72
CA THR A 84 5.24 -17.22 13.92
C THR A 84 4.25 -16.22 13.35
N PHE A 85 3.64 -16.56 12.21
CA PHE A 85 2.63 -15.72 11.58
C PHE A 85 1.46 -16.53 11.04
N LEU A 86 0.32 -15.85 10.94
CA LEU A 86 -0.88 -16.26 10.24
C LEU A 86 -1.43 -15.03 9.52
N VAL A 87 -1.43 -15.03 8.19
CA VAL A 87 -1.93 -13.90 7.38
C VAL A 87 -2.86 -14.41 6.29
N GLY A 88 -4.02 -13.79 6.13
CA GLY A 88 -5.03 -14.33 5.22
C GLY A 88 -6.24 -13.44 5.02
N THR A 89 -7.39 -14.09 4.80
CA THR A 89 -8.63 -13.44 4.36
C THR A 89 -9.10 -12.34 5.33
N ASP A 90 -8.91 -12.53 6.63
CA ASP A 90 -9.29 -11.55 7.64
C ASP A 90 -8.43 -10.27 7.59
N ASP A 91 -7.21 -10.35 7.04
CA ASP A 91 -6.29 -9.23 6.88
C ASP A 91 -6.49 -8.49 5.54
N ALA A 92 -7.44 -8.93 4.69
CA ALA A 92 -7.65 -8.41 3.33
C ALA A 92 -8.53 -7.14 3.25
N GLN A 93 -8.98 -6.59 4.39
CA GLN A 93 -9.82 -5.36 4.46
C GLN A 93 -11.01 -5.35 3.47
N GLY A 94 -11.62 -6.51 3.21
CA GLY A 94 -12.75 -6.67 2.29
C GLY A 94 -12.38 -7.00 0.84
N ALA A 95 -11.09 -7.00 0.49
CA ALA A 95 -10.62 -7.53 -0.78
C ALA A 95 -10.75 -9.06 -0.82
N LYS A 96 -11.15 -9.60 -1.97
CA LYS A 96 -11.19 -11.04 -2.18
C LYS A 96 -9.78 -11.53 -2.52
N LEU A 97 -9.22 -12.38 -1.65
CA LEU A 97 -7.93 -12.99 -1.94
C LEU A 97 -8.02 -13.95 -3.12
N SER A 98 -7.04 -13.86 -4.01
CA SER A 98 -6.80 -14.84 -5.06
C SER A 98 -6.45 -16.21 -4.45
N LYS A 99 -6.76 -17.29 -5.19
CA LYS A 99 -6.45 -18.66 -4.74
C LYS A 99 -4.95 -18.86 -4.48
N GLN A 100 -4.13 -18.11 -5.22
CA GLN A 100 -2.69 -18.03 -5.02
C GLN A 100 -2.29 -16.60 -4.65
N VAL A 101 -1.31 -16.48 -3.77
CA VAL A 101 -0.75 -15.21 -3.29
C VAL A 101 0.76 -15.35 -3.13
N ARG A 102 1.48 -14.24 -3.24
CA ARG A 102 2.89 -14.13 -2.85
C ARG A 102 2.98 -13.42 -1.50
N LEU A 103 4.01 -13.71 -0.73
CA LEU A 103 4.27 -13.12 0.58
C LEU A 103 5.50 -12.22 0.51
N LEU A 104 5.40 -11.03 1.07
CA LEU A 104 6.52 -10.14 1.33
C LEU A 104 6.48 -9.70 2.79
N VAL A 105 7.62 -9.74 3.47
CA VAL A 105 7.75 -9.25 4.83
C VAL A 105 8.84 -8.19 4.89
N LEU A 106 8.53 -7.08 5.56
CA LEU A 106 9.46 -5.99 5.84
C LEU A 106 9.23 -5.47 7.26
N THR A 107 10.27 -4.92 7.87
CA THR A 107 10.16 -4.20 9.13
C THR A 107 9.90 -2.73 8.88
N ASP A 108 9.17 -2.11 9.79
CA ASP A 108 8.86 -0.68 9.80
C ASP A 108 9.20 -0.11 11.18
N LYS A 109 9.97 0.99 11.18
CA LYS A 109 10.43 1.69 12.38
C LYS A 109 9.80 3.07 12.53
N ASP A 110 9.36 3.70 11.44
CA ASP A 110 8.89 5.09 11.45
C ASP A 110 7.37 5.22 11.27
N GLY A 111 6.67 4.11 11.04
CA GLY A 111 5.22 4.06 10.90
C GLY A 111 4.75 4.21 9.45
N ASP A 112 5.65 4.34 8.47
CA ASP A 112 5.32 4.38 7.05
C ASP A 112 5.98 3.22 6.28
N PRO A 113 5.29 2.07 6.13
CA PRO A 113 5.85 0.90 5.45
C PRO A 113 6.09 1.12 3.94
N ASN A 114 5.66 2.26 3.38
CA ASN A 114 5.88 2.60 1.98
C ASN A 114 7.21 3.29 1.73
N ARG A 115 7.85 3.78 2.79
CA ARG A 115 9.10 4.52 2.72
C ARG A 115 10.17 3.76 3.50
N PRO A 116 11.28 3.39 2.85
CA PRO A 116 12.40 2.78 3.55
C PRO A 116 13.03 3.77 4.55
N ALA A 117 13.20 3.33 5.79
CA ALA A 117 13.95 4.02 6.83
C ALA A 117 15.24 3.27 7.21
N SER A 118 16.15 3.98 7.88
CA SER A 118 17.44 3.41 8.29
C SER A 118 17.25 2.27 9.31
N GLY A 119 17.93 1.15 9.08
CA GLY A 119 17.84 -0.05 9.94
C GLY A 119 16.63 -0.94 9.65
N GLU A 120 15.78 -0.60 8.68
CA GLU A 120 14.72 -1.49 8.25
C GLU A 120 15.27 -2.61 7.36
N VAL A 121 14.61 -3.76 7.38
CA VAL A 121 14.99 -4.96 6.65
C VAL A 121 13.79 -5.53 5.91
N ILE A 122 14.06 -6.21 4.81
CA ILE A 122 13.07 -6.81 3.92
C ILE A 122 13.53 -8.21 3.50
N GLY A 123 12.57 -9.10 3.25
CA GLY A 123 12.83 -10.40 2.63
C GLY A 123 12.61 -10.39 1.11
N PRO A 124 12.88 -11.51 0.42
CA PRO A 124 12.53 -11.64 -0.98
C PRO A 124 11.01 -11.76 -1.17
N LEU A 125 10.47 -11.26 -2.28
CA LEU A 125 9.08 -11.56 -2.64
C LEU A 125 8.98 -13.06 -2.93
N SER A 126 8.17 -13.78 -2.16
CA SER A 126 8.11 -15.24 -2.21
C SER A 126 7.67 -15.76 -3.58
N PRO A 127 7.87 -17.04 -3.91
CA PRO A 127 7.09 -17.70 -4.96
C PRO A 127 5.60 -17.71 -4.58
N SER A 128 4.73 -17.97 -5.56
CA SER A 128 3.29 -18.09 -5.32
C SER A 128 2.98 -19.28 -4.42
N TYR A 129 2.12 -19.04 -3.44
CA TYR A 129 1.58 -20.04 -2.52
C TYR A 129 0.08 -20.14 -2.70
N ASN A 130 -0.46 -21.36 -2.61
CA ASN A 130 -1.89 -21.53 -2.43
C ASN A 130 -2.29 -21.08 -1.02
N LEU A 131 -3.44 -20.41 -0.90
CA LEU A 131 -4.08 -20.21 0.41
C LEU A 131 -4.27 -21.56 1.11
N GLY A 132 -4.07 -21.59 2.43
CA GLY A 132 -4.05 -22.82 3.22
C GLY A 132 -2.66 -23.40 3.44
N ARG A 133 -1.61 -22.84 2.82
CA ARG A 133 -0.25 -23.34 3.02
C ARG A 133 0.28 -23.00 4.42
N GLN A 134 0.75 -24.03 5.10
CA GLN A 134 1.31 -23.96 6.45
C GLN A 134 2.81 -24.29 6.45
N GLY A 135 3.49 -23.92 7.54
CA GLY A 135 4.91 -24.23 7.75
C GLY A 135 5.85 -23.49 6.81
N ILE A 136 5.49 -22.28 6.37
CA ILE A 136 6.37 -21.46 5.53
C ILE A 136 7.51 -20.91 6.38
N GLU A 137 8.75 -21.18 5.97
CA GLU A 137 9.91 -20.47 6.53
C GLU A 137 10.23 -19.27 5.64
N TYR A 138 10.05 -18.07 6.19
CA TYR A 138 10.30 -16.82 5.48
C TYR A 138 11.47 -16.07 6.11
N THR A 139 12.50 -15.72 5.34
CA THR A 139 13.73 -15.13 5.89
C THR A 139 13.90 -13.68 5.45
N LEU A 140 14.06 -12.79 6.43
CA LEU A 140 14.54 -11.42 6.22
C LEU A 140 16.05 -11.44 5.99
N ASP A 141 16.50 -10.90 4.85
CA ASP A 141 17.86 -11.14 4.35
C ASP A 141 18.67 -9.89 4.02
N ARG A 142 18.03 -8.74 3.80
CA ARG A 142 18.71 -7.51 3.38
C ARG A 142 18.07 -6.25 3.95
N PRO A 143 18.81 -5.13 4.01
CA PRO A 143 18.24 -3.82 4.33
C PRO A 143 17.13 -3.44 3.35
N PHE A 144 16.08 -2.80 3.86
CA PHE A 144 15.02 -2.25 3.04
C PHE A 144 15.49 -0.94 2.41
N GLN A 145 15.60 -0.94 1.08
CA GLN A 145 15.99 0.22 0.29
C GLN A 145 14.93 0.60 -0.75
N SER A 146 14.18 -0.39 -1.24
CA SER A 146 13.05 -0.22 -2.14
C SER A 146 12.22 -1.49 -2.16
N PHE A 147 10.96 -1.39 -2.61
CA PHE A 147 10.18 -2.58 -2.92
C PHE A 147 10.77 -3.36 -4.11
N PRO A 148 10.46 -4.67 -4.21
CA PRO A 148 10.66 -5.44 -5.43
C PRO A 148 10.13 -4.71 -6.67
N PRO A 149 10.86 -4.73 -7.81
CA PRO A 149 10.46 -4.04 -9.04
C PRO A 149 9.03 -4.35 -9.50
N GLU A 150 8.57 -5.58 -9.30
CA GLU A 150 7.23 -6.05 -9.68
C GLU A 150 6.13 -5.32 -8.89
N LEU A 151 6.39 -5.00 -7.62
CA LEU A 151 5.48 -4.21 -6.78
C LEU A 151 5.52 -2.72 -7.12
N LEU A 152 6.67 -2.22 -7.57
CA LEU A 152 6.80 -0.83 -8.01
C LEU A 152 6.04 -0.58 -9.31
N GLN A 153 6.02 -1.56 -10.22
CA GLN A 153 5.29 -1.49 -11.48
C GLN A 153 3.78 -1.60 -11.30
N SER A 154 3.29 -2.41 -10.35
CA SER A 154 1.86 -2.56 -10.07
C SER A 154 1.26 -1.44 -9.23
N ARG A 155 2.06 -0.76 -8.39
CA ARG A 155 1.66 0.53 -7.80
C ARG A 155 1.47 1.63 -8.86
N GLN A 156 1.74 1.33 -10.12
CA GLN A 156 1.31 2.17 -11.22
C GLN A 156 -0.15 1.82 -11.55
N ASP A 157 -1.10 2.74 -11.32
CA ASP A 157 -2.46 2.63 -11.86
C ASP A 157 -2.39 2.19 -13.31
N ALA A 158 -3.35 1.33 -13.69
CA ALA A 158 -3.48 0.87 -15.06
C ALA A 158 -3.35 2.06 -16.03
N PRO A 159 -2.70 1.88 -17.19
CA PRO A 159 -2.52 2.95 -18.17
C PRO A 159 -3.84 3.70 -18.44
N GLU A 160 -4.91 2.95 -18.68
CA GLU A 160 -6.31 3.41 -18.85
C GLU A 160 -6.84 4.34 -17.74
N GLN A 161 -6.30 4.22 -16.52
CA GLN A 161 -6.74 4.90 -15.31
C GLN A 161 -5.77 5.99 -14.85
N SER A 162 -4.79 6.34 -15.69
CA SER A 162 -3.81 7.37 -15.36
C SER A 162 -3.48 8.28 -16.53
N ILE A 163 -2.90 9.43 -16.19
CA ILE A 163 -2.28 10.37 -17.10
C ILE A 163 -0.79 10.33 -16.81
N SER A 164 0.04 10.14 -17.84
CA SER A 164 1.50 10.12 -17.70
C SER A 164 2.23 10.91 -18.78
N GLY A 165 3.45 11.33 -18.46
CA GLY A 165 4.30 12.08 -19.36
C GLY A 165 5.60 12.51 -18.70
N HIS A 166 6.31 13.42 -19.36
CA HIS A 166 7.54 14.04 -18.88
C HIS A 166 7.31 15.53 -18.67
N ILE A 167 7.86 16.09 -17.60
CA ILE A 167 7.89 17.54 -17.41
C ILE A 167 9.12 18.14 -18.10
N THR A 168 8.96 19.36 -18.61
CA THR A 168 10.08 20.21 -19.03
C THR A 168 10.00 21.52 -18.29
N ILE A 169 11.12 22.00 -17.75
CA ILE A 169 11.16 23.29 -17.03
C ILE A 169 11.71 24.33 -18.00
N ALA A 170 10.99 25.44 -18.19
CA ALA A 170 11.48 26.51 -19.06
C ALA A 170 12.85 27.02 -18.59
N ASP A 171 13.80 27.20 -19.53
CA ASP A 171 15.19 27.57 -19.21
C ASP A 171 15.29 28.85 -18.37
N SER A 172 14.39 29.81 -18.60
CA SER A 172 14.31 31.06 -17.83
C SER A 172 13.92 30.88 -16.36
N LEU A 173 13.31 29.75 -16.02
CA LEU A 173 12.79 29.45 -14.68
C LEU A 173 13.62 28.39 -13.93
N LYS A 174 14.48 27.62 -14.63
CA LYS A 174 15.32 26.56 -14.03
C LYS A 174 16.13 27.03 -12.83
N ALA A 175 16.69 28.23 -12.88
CA ALA A 175 17.51 28.78 -11.79
C ALA A 175 16.73 28.98 -10.47
N GLY A 176 15.40 29.06 -10.55
CA GLY A 176 14.52 29.17 -9.38
C GLY A 176 14.15 27.82 -8.75
N VAL A 177 14.39 26.70 -9.44
CA VAL A 177 13.98 25.36 -9.01
C VAL A 177 15.16 24.60 -8.39
N SER A 178 14.99 24.12 -7.17
CA SER A 178 15.96 23.28 -6.46
C SER A 178 15.57 21.81 -6.59
N PRO A 179 16.53 20.87 -6.69
CA PRO A 179 16.24 19.43 -6.62
C PRO A 179 15.54 18.97 -5.34
N GLU A 180 15.68 19.75 -4.27
CA GLU A 180 15.02 19.52 -2.97
C GLU A 180 13.58 20.05 -2.93
N ASP A 181 13.15 20.80 -3.95
CA ASP A 181 11.75 21.19 -4.07
C ASP A 181 10.89 19.96 -4.42
N ARG A 182 9.61 20.02 -4.07
CA ARG A 182 8.66 18.94 -4.38
C ARG A 182 7.94 19.22 -5.68
N LEU A 183 7.65 18.18 -6.44
CA LEU A 183 6.77 18.26 -7.61
C LEU A 183 5.36 17.85 -7.20
N VAL A 184 4.39 18.74 -7.45
CA VAL A 184 2.98 18.52 -7.11
C VAL A 184 2.18 18.41 -8.38
N VAL A 185 1.62 17.23 -8.63
CA VAL A 185 0.80 16.91 -9.79
C VAL A 185 -0.67 16.89 -9.35
N MET A 186 -1.52 17.65 -10.03
CA MET A 186 -2.93 17.79 -9.66
C MET A 186 -3.85 17.63 -10.87
N LEU A 187 -4.92 16.87 -10.68
CA LEU A 187 -6.05 16.83 -11.60
C LEU A 187 -7.19 17.67 -11.04
N PHE A 188 -7.69 18.62 -11.82
CA PHE A 188 -8.86 19.42 -11.46
C PHE A 188 -10.08 18.94 -12.24
N ASP A 189 -11.18 18.70 -11.52
CA ASP A 189 -12.48 18.50 -12.13
C ASP A 189 -13.00 19.86 -12.65
N PRO A 190 -13.23 20.00 -13.97
CA PRO A 190 -13.67 21.26 -14.56
C PRO A 190 -15.09 21.68 -14.12
N LYS A 191 -15.93 20.74 -13.67
CA LYS A 191 -17.28 21.02 -13.17
C LYS A 191 -17.26 21.49 -11.73
N LEU A 192 -16.43 20.87 -10.89
CA LEU A 192 -16.37 21.14 -9.46
C LEU A 192 -15.36 22.24 -9.09
N GLY A 193 -14.44 22.58 -9.99
CA GLY A 193 -13.44 23.62 -9.77
C GLY A 193 -12.44 23.32 -8.65
N ARG A 194 -12.35 22.05 -8.23
CA ARG A 194 -11.50 21.58 -7.13
C ARG A 194 -10.60 20.44 -7.58
N PRO A 195 -9.47 20.20 -6.88
CA PRO A 195 -8.64 19.03 -7.14
C PRO A 195 -9.46 17.73 -6.95
N ALA A 196 -9.42 16.87 -7.96
CA ALA A 196 -9.96 15.52 -7.95
C ALA A 196 -8.87 14.49 -7.61
N ALA A 197 -7.61 14.77 -7.91
CA ALA A 197 -6.47 13.95 -7.51
C ALA A 197 -5.24 14.82 -7.24
N ILE A 198 -4.40 14.41 -6.29
CA ILE A 198 -3.13 15.08 -5.96
C ILE A 198 -2.06 14.02 -5.71
N ARG A 199 -0.92 14.17 -6.39
CA ARG A 199 0.30 13.41 -6.13
C ARG A 199 1.44 14.38 -5.80
N ILE A 200 2.18 14.09 -4.73
CA ILE A 200 3.36 14.85 -4.32
C ILE A 200 4.57 13.95 -4.49
N ILE A 201 5.58 14.43 -5.21
CA ILE A 201 6.85 13.75 -5.45
C ILE A 201 7.94 14.56 -4.75
N PRO A 202 8.79 13.94 -3.91
CA PRO A 202 9.66 14.68 -2.97
C PRO A 202 10.85 15.39 -3.61
N HIS A 203 11.04 15.26 -4.93
CA HIS A 203 12.13 15.88 -5.68
C HIS A 203 11.65 16.32 -7.04
N VAL A 204 12.31 17.35 -7.60
CA VAL A 204 12.04 17.85 -8.95
C VAL A 204 13.30 18.01 -9.78
N PHE A 205 13.24 17.65 -11.06
CA PHE A 205 14.29 17.95 -12.04
C PHE A 205 13.71 18.06 -13.46
N ASP A 206 14.45 18.70 -14.36
CA ASP A 206 14.06 18.84 -15.75
C ASP A 206 14.09 17.49 -16.49
N GLY A 207 13.06 17.20 -17.29
CA GLY A 207 12.89 15.91 -17.97
C GLY A 207 12.34 14.78 -17.10
N GLN A 208 11.86 15.08 -15.88
CA GLN A 208 11.33 14.09 -14.96
C GLN A 208 9.99 13.50 -15.43
N ASP A 209 9.86 12.18 -15.29
CA ASP A 209 8.60 11.47 -15.47
C ASP A 209 7.56 11.83 -14.41
N PHE A 210 6.30 11.98 -14.84
CA PHE A 210 5.16 12.07 -13.96
C PHE A 210 4.06 11.08 -14.36
N ARG A 211 3.28 10.70 -13.36
CA ARG A 211 2.06 9.91 -13.54
C ARG A 211 1.07 10.33 -12.46
N ILE A 212 -0.22 10.36 -12.76
CA ILE A 212 -1.29 10.61 -11.79
C ILE A 212 -2.54 9.84 -12.20
N GLY A 213 -3.24 9.20 -11.26
CA GLY A 213 -4.37 8.34 -11.57
C GLY A 213 -5.25 8.00 -10.38
N ALA A 214 -5.98 6.89 -10.47
CA ALA A 214 -7.01 6.49 -9.50
C ALA A 214 -6.50 6.40 -8.05
N SER A 215 -5.26 5.94 -7.83
CA SER A 215 -4.63 5.88 -6.51
C SER A 215 -4.40 7.25 -5.85
N ASP A 216 -4.38 8.33 -6.63
CA ASP A 216 -4.20 9.69 -6.16
C ASP A 216 -5.54 10.44 -5.95
N ALA A 217 -6.67 9.76 -6.19
CA ALA A 217 -7.99 10.35 -6.14
C ALA A 217 -8.37 10.84 -4.74
N MET A 218 -8.88 12.07 -4.67
CA MET A 218 -9.32 12.68 -3.43
C MET A 218 -10.73 12.25 -3.05
N GLY A 219 -10.93 11.96 -1.75
CA GLY A 219 -12.25 11.67 -1.20
C GLY A 219 -12.83 10.31 -1.59
N GLY A 220 -11.99 9.39 -2.07
CA GLY A 220 -12.37 8.01 -2.40
C GLY A 220 -13.35 7.88 -3.57
N GLN A 221 -13.55 8.95 -4.35
CA GLN A 221 -14.42 8.94 -5.52
C GLN A 221 -13.65 8.48 -6.76
N PRO A 222 -14.29 7.70 -7.66
CA PRO A 222 -13.70 7.38 -8.95
C PRO A 222 -13.36 8.65 -9.74
N LEU A 223 -12.23 8.62 -10.45
CA LEU A 223 -11.88 9.69 -11.38
C LEU A 223 -12.72 9.55 -12.65
N GLU A 224 -13.71 10.42 -12.83
CA GLU A 224 -14.58 10.44 -14.00
C GLU A 224 -14.44 11.75 -14.77
N GLY A 225 -13.75 11.71 -15.92
CA GLY A 225 -13.74 12.82 -16.87
C GLY A 225 -12.55 12.81 -17.80
N PRO A 226 -12.41 13.88 -18.59
CA PRO A 226 -11.14 14.51 -18.83
C PRO A 226 -10.89 15.64 -17.82
N PHE A 227 -9.66 15.79 -17.34
CA PHE A 227 -9.26 16.67 -16.25
C PHE A 227 -8.42 17.85 -16.73
N SER A 228 -8.44 18.97 -16.00
CA SER A 228 -7.41 19.99 -16.15
C SER A 228 -6.19 19.58 -15.33
N LEU A 229 -5.05 19.35 -16.00
CA LEU A 229 -3.80 18.98 -15.35
C LEU A 229 -3.04 20.23 -14.95
N ARG A 230 -2.58 20.28 -13.70
CA ARG A 230 -1.69 21.32 -13.20
C ARG A 230 -0.53 20.66 -12.49
N ILE A 231 0.68 21.04 -12.84
CA ILE A 231 1.90 20.56 -12.19
C ILE A 231 2.67 21.78 -11.70
N LEU A 232 3.10 21.78 -10.44
CA LEU A 232 3.85 22.89 -9.85
C LEU A 232 5.00 22.40 -8.98
N THR A 233 5.99 23.26 -8.77
CA THR A 233 6.97 23.07 -7.71
C THR A 233 6.50 23.69 -6.40
N ASP A 234 6.77 23.01 -5.30
CA ASP A 234 6.42 23.43 -3.95
C ASP A 234 7.68 23.45 -3.06
N LYS A 235 7.97 24.62 -2.50
CA LYS A 235 9.18 24.91 -1.72
C LYS A 235 8.93 24.99 -0.22
N ASN A 236 7.68 25.21 0.19
CA ASN A 236 7.35 25.62 1.57
C ASN A 236 6.35 24.69 2.26
N ASP A 237 6.17 23.51 1.70
CA ASP A 237 5.21 22.50 2.11
C ASP A 237 3.73 22.93 2.03
N GLN A 238 3.42 23.98 1.25
CA GLN A 238 2.07 24.52 1.13
C GLN A 238 1.66 24.60 -0.35
N PRO A 239 1.27 23.48 -0.99
CA PRO A 239 1.02 23.43 -2.44
C PRO A 239 -0.16 24.30 -2.93
N LEU A 240 -1.01 24.73 -1.99
CA LEU A 240 -2.13 25.63 -2.26
C LEU A 240 -1.77 27.11 -2.03
N HIS A 241 -0.54 27.41 -1.62
CA HIS A 241 0.03 28.75 -1.48
C HIS A 241 1.21 28.87 -2.45
N SER A 242 1.48 30.08 -2.93
CA SER A 242 2.65 30.33 -3.79
C SER A 242 3.81 30.87 -2.97
N ALA A 243 5.00 30.32 -3.13
CA ALA A 243 6.26 30.86 -2.66
C ALA A 243 7.09 31.47 -3.83
N PRO A 244 7.93 32.48 -3.57
CA PRO A 244 8.83 33.01 -4.57
C PRO A 244 9.73 31.93 -5.19
N GLY A 245 9.80 31.90 -6.52
CA GLY A 245 10.61 30.94 -7.27
C GLY A 245 9.92 29.60 -7.57
N GLU A 246 8.68 29.41 -7.15
CA GLU A 246 7.87 28.27 -7.59
C GLU A 246 7.44 28.46 -9.06
N VAL A 247 7.29 27.34 -9.75
CA VAL A 247 6.93 27.27 -11.17
C VAL A 247 5.72 26.38 -11.35
N VAL A 248 4.96 26.61 -12.42
CA VAL A 248 3.73 25.88 -12.71
C VAL A 248 3.55 25.70 -14.21
N GLY A 249 3.03 24.53 -14.59
CA GLY A 249 2.48 24.23 -15.90
C GLY A 249 0.98 23.97 -15.77
N ARG A 250 0.21 24.39 -16.78
CA ARG A 250 -1.25 24.22 -16.82
C ARG A 250 -1.64 23.64 -18.18
N SER A 251 -2.48 22.61 -18.19
CA SER A 251 -3.01 22.09 -19.44
C SER A 251 -3.93 23.11 -20.11
N ASN A 252 -3.73 23.33 -21.40
CA ASN A 252 -4.59 24.20 -22.21
C ASN A 252 -5.92 23.51 -22.57
N THR A 253 -5.94 22.19 -22.54
CA THR A 253 -7.11 21.34 -22.81
C THR A 253 -7.35 20.39 -21.65
N LEU A 254 -8.55 19.82 -21.60
CA LEU A 254 -8.85 18.73 -20.68
C LEU A 254 -8.20 17.44 -21.19
N ILE A 255 -7.58 16.69 -20.28
CA ILE A 255 -6.81 15.50 -20.56
C ILE A 255 -7.58 14.28 -20.06
N PRO A 256 -7.95 13.32 -20.93
CA PRO A 256 -8.60 12.09 -20.51
C PRO A 256 -7.62 11.17 -19.77
N LEU A 257 -8.15 10.35 -18.85
CA LEU A 257 -7.43 9.17 -18.35
C LEU A 257 -7.06 8.27 -19.53
N GLY A 258 -5.93 7.56 -19.43
CA GLY A 258 -5.35 6.80 -20.55
C GLY A 258 -4.42 7.62 -21.45
N THR A 259 -4.18 8.89 -21.13
CA THR A 259 -3.22 9.71 -21.91
C THR A 259 -1.80 9.44 -21.44
N HIS A 260 -0.92 9.08 -22.37
CA HIS A 260 0.48 8.74 -22.10
C HIS A 260 1.43 9.54 -22.98
N GLY A 261 2.68 9.69 -22.50
CA GLY A 261 3.73 10.37 -23.26
C GLY A 261 3.49 11.87 -23.44
N LEU A 262 2.82 12.51 -22.47
CA LEU A 262 2.62 13.96 -22.50
C LEU A 262 3.93 14.70 -22.27
N GLU A 263 4.26 15.62 -23.16
CA GLU A 263 5.26 16.66 -22.88
C GLU A 263 4.57 17.80 -22.14
N PHE A 264 4.90 18.01 -20.87
CA PHE A 264 4.21 18.98 -20.01
C PHE A 264 5.16 20.09 -19.53
N PRO A 265 5.11 21.28 -20.17
CA PRO A 265 6.01 22.38 -19.80
C PRO A 265 5.57 23.07 -18.50
N LEU A 266 6.53 23.28 -17.58
CA LEU A 266 6.46 24.21 -16.46
C LEU A 266 7.07 25.54 -16.92
N ASP A 267 6.22 26.39 -17.50
CA ASP A 267 6.62 27.59 -18.25
C ASP A 267 6.23 28.91 -17.60
N GLN A 268 5.58 28.86 -16.44
CA GLN A 268 5.12 30.05 -15.73
C GLN A 268 5.65 30.06 -14.29
N SER A 269 5.93 31.25 -13.77
CA SER A 269 6.07 31.42 -12.33
C SER A 269 4.73 31.14 -11.65
N TYR A 270 4.76 30.40 -10.55
CA TYR A 270 3.55 30.13 -9.78
C TYR A 270 3.21 31.36 -8.95
N VAL A 271 2.30 32.15 -9.50
CA VAL A 271 1.63 33.25 -8.81
C VAL A 271 0.14 32.91 -8.78
N ARG A 272 -0.48 33.09 -7.62
CA ARG A 272 -1.89 32.76 -7.42
C ARG A 272 -2.82 33.88 -7.86
#